data_AF-A0A847Y7C5-F1
#
_entry.id   AF-A0A847Y7C5-F1
#
_cell.length_a   1.000
_cell.length_b   1.000
_cell.length_c   1.000
_cell.angle_alpha   90.00
_cell.angle_beta   90.00
_cell.angle_gamma   90.00
#
_symmetry.space_group_name_H-M   'P 1'
#
loop_
_entity.id
_entity.type
_entity.pdbx_description
1 polymer ?
#
loop_
_entity_poly.entity_id
_entity_poly.type
_entity_poly.pdbx_seq_one_letter_code
_entity_poly.pdbx_strand_id
1 'polypeptide(L)' 'MPRPRMHRRIRCRLNAFYFKPQGIPMRYLDVIELTLEEAEALRLKNLLDLEQKEAAKKMKVSQPTF' A
#
# COMPACT_ATOMS: atom_id res chain seq x y z
N MET A 1 -26.78 -1.71 5.86
CA MET A 1 -26.05 -2.88 5.31
C MET A 1 -24.62 -2.46 5.01
N PRO A 2 -23.59 -3.21 5.45
CA PRO A 2 -22.20 -2.88 5.11
C PRO A 2 -21.97 -3.07 3.61
N ARG A 3 -21.29 -2.13 2.97
CA ARG A 3 -20.94 -2.20 1.55
C ARG A 3 -20.06 -3.45 1.32
N PRO A 4 -20.34 -4.31 0.33
CA PRO A 4 -19.51 -5.47 0.04
C PRO A 4 -18.07 -5.05 -0.19
N ARG A 5 -17.11 -5.79 0.37
CA ARG A 5 -15.68 -5.58 0.11
C ARG A 5 -15.41 -5.85 -1.36
N MET A 6 -14.90 -4.84 -2.07
CA MET A 6 -14.56 -4.97 -3.47
C MET A 6 -13.19 -5.62 -3.62
N HIS A 7 -13.07 -6.60 -4.53
CA HIS A 7 -11.78 -7.19 -4.85
C HIS A 7 -10.88 -6.16 -5.54
N ARG A 8 -9.69 -5.93 -4.98
CA ARG A 8 -8.67 -5.03 -5.53
C ARG A 8 -7.56 -5.84 -6.19
N ARG A 9 -6.87 -5.26 -7.16
CA ARG A 9 -5.70 -5.87 -7.81
C ARG A 9 -4.41 -5.32 -7.21
N ILE A 10 -3.62 -6.20 -6.65
CA ILE A 10 -2.30 -5.92 -6.09
C ILE A 10 -1.27 -6.57 -7.02
N ARG A 11 -0.29 -5.78 -7.50
CA ARG A 11 0.79 -6.28 -8.35
C ARG A 11 2.18 -6.04 -7.75
N CYS A 12 2.25 -5.42 -6.58
CA CYS A 12 3.47 -5.26 -5.81
C CYS A 12 3.99 -6.64 -5.40
N ARG A 13 5.26 -6.88 -5.70
CA ARG A 13 6.03 -7.99 -5.14
C ARG A 13 7.06 -7.39 -4.20
N LEU A 14 6.79 -7.48 -2.90
CA LEU A 14 7.71 -7.01 -1.87
C LEU A 14 8.81 -8.06 -1.67
N ASN A 15 10.07 -7.62 -1.67
CA ASN A 15 11.20 -8.48 -1.36
C ASN A 15 11.49 -8.55 0.15
N ALA A 16 10.99 -7.56 0.91
CA ALA A 16 11.12 -7.47 2.35
C ALA A 16 9.80 -7.00 2.96
N PHE A 17 9.44 -7.56 4.11
CA PHE A 17 8.20 -7.25 4.85
C PHE A 17 8.44 -6.42 6.11
N TYR A 18 9.70 -6.21 6.48
CA TYR A 18 10.05 -5.51 7.70
C TYR A 18 11.27 -4.63 7.44
N PHE A 19 11.15 -3.36 7.79
CA PHE A 19 12.23 -2.39 7.70
C PHE A 19 12.51 -1.88 9.11
N LYS A 20 13.76 -2.00 9.54
CA LYS A 20 14.20 -1.57 10.86
C LYS A 20 15.37 -0.59 10.72
N PRO A 21 15.30 0.61 11.32
CA PRO A 21 16.44 1.52 11.37
C PRO A 21 17.60 0.91 12.18
N GLN A 22 18.83 1.18 11.74
CA GLN A 22 20.02 0.71 12.43
C GLN A 22 20.25 1.52 13.72
N GLY A 23 20.73 0.87 14.78
CA GLY A 23 21.17 1.54 16.01
C GLY A 23 20.12 1.68 17.13
N ILE A 24 18.84 1.36 16.87
CA ILE A 24 17.78 1.42 17.89
C ILE A 24 17.21 0.00 18.14
N PRO A 25 17.17 -0.48 19.40
CA PRO A 25 16.51 -1.74 19.75
C PRO A 25 15.01 -1.69 19.42
N MET A 26 14.43 -2.78 18.90
CA MET A 26 13.02 -2.80 18.46
C MET A 26 12.02 -2.46 19.57
N ARG A 27 12.34 -2.79 20.82
CA ARG A 27 11.50 -2.49 21.99
C ARG A 27 11.27 -0.99 22.23
N TYR A 28 12.05 -0.12 21.60
CA TYR A 28 11.92 1.34 21.69
C TYR A 28 11.38 1.97 20.41
N LEU A 29 11.03 1.17 19.40
CA LEU A 29 10.51 1.65 18.12
C LEU A 29 9.02 1.39 18.04
N ASP A 30 8.28 2.38 17.55
CA ASP A 30 6.90 2.18 17.15
C ASP A 30 6.85 1.39 15.83
N VAL A 31 5.94 0.43 15.76
CA VAL A 31 5.72 -0.38 14.57
C VAL A 31 4.58 0.21 13.77
N ILE A 32 4.84 0.54 12.51
CA ILE A 32 3.82 0.97 11.55
C ILE A 32 3.55 -0.21 10.62
N GLU A 33 2.34 -0.75 10.69
CA GLU A 33 1.90 -1.82 9.80
C GLU A 33 1.35 -1.22 8.51
N LEU A 34 1.82 -1.74 7.37
CA LEU A 34 1.32 -1.40 6.05
C LEU A 34 0.60 -2.61 5.48
N THR A 35 -0.65 -2.43 5.10
CA THR A 35 -1.40 -3.44 4.36
C THR A 35 -0.83 -3.59 2.95
N LEU A 36 -1.09 -4.75 2.32
CA LEU A 36 -0.71 -4.97 0.91
C LEU A 36 -1.36 -3.95 -0.04
N GLU A 37 -2.53 -3.43 0.33
CA GLU A 37 -3.24 -2.41 -0.44
C GLU A 37 -2.51 -1.07 -0.38
N GLU A 38 -2.13 -0.62 0.81
CA GLU A 38 -1.38 0.62 1.01
C GLU A 38 0.01 0.54 0.37
N ALA A 39 0.68 -0.63 0.44
CA ALA A 39 1.94 -0.85 -0.25
C ALA A 39 1.81 -0.74 -1.78
N GLU A 40 0.74 -1.27 -2.38
CA GLU A 40 0.48 -1.10 -3.82
C GLU A 40 0.13 0.35 -4.16
N ALA A 41 -0.64 1.04 -3.31
CA ALA A 41 -0.97 2.45 -3.50
C ALA A 41 0.29 3.33 -3.48
N LEU A 42 1.18 3.14 -2.49
CA LEU A 42 2.49 3.81 -2.42
C LEU A 42 3.35 3.50 -3.65
N ARG A 43 3.39 2.24 -4.10
CA ARG A 43 4.14 1.86 -5.31
C ARG A 43 3.61 2.58 -6.55
N LEU A 44 2.29 2.61 -6.76
CA LEU A 44 1.69 3.22 -7.94
C LEU A 44 1.78 4.75 -7.91
N LYS A 45 1.55 5.37 -6.75
CA LYS A 45 1.49 6.83 -6.63
C LYS A 45 2.85 7.48 -6.40
N ASN A 46 3.67 6.94 -5.49
CA ASN A 46 4.92 7.58 -5.10
C ASN A 46 6.12 7.07 -5.89
N LEU A 47 6.16 5.79 -6.23
CA LEU A 47 7.31 5.20 -6.94
C LEU A 47 7.16 5.28 -8.46
N LEU A 48 5.97 5.01 -8.99
CA LEU A 48 5.68 5.10 -10.43
C LEU A 48 5.06 6.43 -10.87
N ASP A 49 4.85 7.35 -9.93
CA ASP A 49 4.32 8.70 -10.12
C ASP A 49 3.05 8.78 -10.98
N LEU A 50 2.14 7.82 -10.80
CA LEU A 50 0.90 7.78 -11.56
C LEU A 50 -0.13 8.77 -11.01
N GLU A 51 -0.99 9.27 -11.87
CA GLU A 51 -2.17 10.00 -11.41
C GLU A 51 -3.14 9.08 -10.66
N GLN A 52 -3.88 9.65 -9.70
CA GLN A 52 -4.83 8.92 -8.84
C GLN A 52 -5.82 8.08 -9.67
N LYS A 53 -6.30 8.65 -10.78
CA LYS A 53 -7.23 8.00 -11.71
C LYS A 53 -6.61 6.77 -12.39
N GLU A 54 -5.35 6.85 -12.79
CA GLU A 54 -4.65 5.75 -13.45
C GLU A 54 -4.34 4.62 -12.47
N ALA A 55 -3.92 4.98 -11.26
CA ALA A 55 -3.60 4.02 -10.22
C ALA A 55 -4.86 3.28 -9.72
N ALA A 56 -5.99 3.99 -9.55
CA ALA A 56 -7.29 3.40 -9.27
C ALA A 56 -7.70 2.38 -10.36
N LYS A 57 -7.50 2.74 -11.64
CA LYS A 57 -7.76 1.84 -12.78
C LYS A 57 -6.88 0.60 -12.74
N LYS A 58 -5.59 0.71 -12.36
CA LYS A 58 -4.68 -0.43 -12.20
C LYS A 58 -5.09 -1.36 -11.05
N MET A 59 -5.54 -0.79 -9.93
CA MET A 59 -6.04 -1.54 -8.76
C MET A 59 -7.48 -2.06 -8.93
N LYS A 60 -8.16 -1.70 -10.03
CA LYS A 60 -9.58 -1.99 -10.27
C LYS A 60 -10.49 -1.47 -9.15
N VAL A 61 -10.23 -0.28 -8.63
CA VAL A 61 -11.06 0.39 -7.64
C VAL A 61 -11.60 1.71 -8.18
N SER A 62 -12.60 2.28 -7.50
CA SER A 62 -13.06 3.62 -7.83
C SER A 62 -11.99 4.66 -7.45
N GLN A 63 -11.91 5.77 -8.18
CA GLN A 63 -10.95 6.84 -7.88
C GLN A 63 -10.98 7.33 -6.42
N PRO A 64 -12.14 7.56 -5.77
CA PRO A 64 -12.15 7.97 -4.36
C PRO A 64 -11.76 6.84 -3.37
N THR A 65 -11.64 5.60 -3.83
CA THR A 65 -11.18 4.46 -3.02
C THR A 65 -9.66 4.26 -3.09
N PHE A 66 -9.02 4.83 -4.11
CA PHE A 66 -7.57 4.85 -4.27
C PHE A 66 -7.02 6.12 -3.63
#